data_AF-A0AAU1BHM4-F1
#
_entry.id   AF-A0AAU1BHM4-F1
#
_cell.length_a   1.000
_cell.length_b   1.000
_cell.length_c   1.000
_cell.angle_alpha   90.00
_cell.angle_beta   90.00
_cell.angle_gamma   90.00
#
_symmetry.space_group_name_H-M   'P 1'
#
loop_
_entity.id
_entity.type
_entity.pdbx_description
1 polymer ?
#
loop_
_entity_poly.entity_id
_entity_poly.type
_entity_poly.pdbx_seq_one_letter_code
_entity_poly.pdbx_strand_id
1 'polypeptide(L)'
;MSPRRPAASPAEPFLALLRSPTTGGPLTWAEPYVLTDGESLWPCLDGIPYLRTGRDLLRARTIDAIRAGDLDRALALLLCDRKDDTVPAADPVSALAVAAGATTAKAAMDGLGYGGLAPYFLHRWCQPTYLSGLALLDAHVPTGATLFEIGCGAGHLLRTWTDRSGPAIGSDLVFSHLWLARTFCAPTAHLVCFDAEGAFPLADGAAGAALSHDSFHYFRDKQHVLAELLRVSGTGPVLLGHVHNASRDNYSAGHPLPTDAYLAALSPDRCYDDEVLTDAALQERTPAPVRGEELRDAAALAFACRTSGDAAVPGRLTGVVPGRPLRLNPLLTDTGPRWPDEKFAREFTDGWPYLRDLTRPPRATLAAGRAGLAGSDPDVDSFARRRVLLDLPESWL
;
A
#
# COMPACT_ATOMS: atom_id res chain seq x y z
N MET A 1 -8.91 4.21 31.11
CA MET A 1 -8.13 5.02 30.15
C MET A 1 -6.71 4.46 30.13
N SER A 2 -6.38 3.62 29.14
CA SER A 2 -4.96 3.34 28.87
C SER A 2 -4.32 4.64 28.39
N PRO A 3 -3.16 5.04 28.92
CA PRO A 3 -2.44 6.17 28.35
C PRO A 3 -2.10 5.79 26.90
N ARG A 4 -2.58 6.57 25.92
CA ARG A 4 -1.99 6.51 24.60
C ARG A 4 -0.49 6.69 24.79
N ARG A 5 0.29 5.73 24.31
CA ARG A 5 1.74 5.86 24.23
C ARG A 5 2.04 7.22 23.60
N PRO A 6 3.07 7.95 24.06
CA PRO A 6 3.52 9.14 23.33
C PRO A 6 3.69 8.71 21.87
N ALA A 7 3.13 9.48 20.94
CA ALA A 7 3.32 9.17 19.52
C ALA A 7 4.82 8.98 19.32
N ALA A 8 5.20 7.92 18.60
CA ALA A 8 6.53 7.89 18.07
C ALA A 8 6.60 9.09 17.12
N SER A 9 7.22 10.18 17.57
CA SER A 9 7.78 11.19 16.69
C SER A 9 8.41 10.45 15.51
N PRO A 10 8.24 10.92 14.25
CA PRO A 10 8.99 10.34 13.14
C PRO A 10 10.44 10.24 13.60
N ALA A 11 11.03 9.05 13.50
CA ALA A 11 12.39 8.84 13.96
C ALA A 11 13.27 9.92 13.30
N GLU A 12 14.18 10.54 14.06
CA GLU A 12 15.07 11.61 13.57
C GLU A 12 15.68 11.30 12.18
N PRO A 13 16.11 10.05 11.87
CA PRO A 13 16.57 9.70 10.53
C PRO A 13 15.52 9.88 9.43
N PHE A 14 14.24 9.58 9.69
CA PHE A 14 13.16 9.77 8.72
C PHE A 14 12.82 11.25 8.53
N LEU A 15 12.77 12.05 9.61
CA LEU A 15 12.51 13.48 9.51
C LEU A 15 13.58 14.19 8.64
N ALA A 16 14.85 13.79 8.78
CA ALA A 16 15.95 14.33 7.97
C ALA A 16 15.79 14.09 6.45
N LEU A 17 15.00 13.08 6.05
CA LEU A 17 14.69 12.80 4.64
C LEU A 17 13.55 13.68 4.11
N LEU A 18 12.73 14.28 4.98
CA LEU A 18 11.56 15.03 4.55
C LEU A 18 11.93 16.43 4.05
N ARG A 19 11.17 16.91 3.07
CA ARG A 19 11.26 18.25 2.51
C ARG A 19 9.89 18.91 2.54
N SER A 20 9.88 20.23 2.64
CA SER A 20 8.65 21.00 2.50
C SER A 20 8.10 20.83 1.08
N PRO A 21 6.81 20.52 0.91
CA PRO A 21 6.18 20.47 -0.41
C PRO A 21 6.01 21.86 -1.04
N THR A 22 6.18 22.95 -0.27
CA THR A 22 6.02 24.33 -0.74
C THR A 22 7.35 25.05 -0.95
N THR A 23 8.33 24.83 -0.07
CA THR A 23 9.63 25.54 -0.15
C THR A 23 10.79 24.65 -0.60
N GLY A 24 10.63 23.33 -0.58
CA GLY A 24 11.72 22.37 -0.79
C GLY A 24 12.76 22.32 0.34
N GLY A 25 12.61 23.15 1.38
CA GLY A 25 13.51 23.21 2.53
C GLY A 25 13.34 22.01 3.48
N PRO A 26 14.28 21.81 4.43
CA PRO A 26 14.14 20.78 5.46
C PRO A 26 12.98 21.08 6.40
N LEU A 27 12.29 20.03 6.87
CA LEU A 27 11.28 20.15 7.92
C LEU A 27 11.90 19.96 9.30
N THR A 28 11.49 20.76 10.26
CA THR A 28 11.90 20.64 11.67
C THR A 28 10.67 20.70 12.58
N TRP A 29 10.83 20.27 13.83
CA TRP A 29 9.77 20.42 14.83
C TRP A 29 9.63 21.88 15.26
N ALA A 30 8.43 22.45 15.13
CA ALA A 30 8.10 23.73 15.75
C ALA A 30 7.67 23.52 17.21
N GLU A 31 6.86 22.50 17.44
CA GLU A 31 6.29 22.12 18.73
C GLU A 31 5.85 20.64 18.65
N PRO A 32 5.48 19.98 19.77
CA PRO A 32 5.01 18.60 19.73
C PRO A 32 3.88 18.42 18.70
N TYR A 33 4.00 17.41 17.85
CA TYR A 33 3.04 17.08 16.77
C TYR A 33 2.91 18.12 15.64
N VAL A 34 3.77 19.14 15.58
CA VAL A 34 3.73 20.14 14.51
C VAL A 34 5.12 20.38 13.94
N LEU A 35 5.25 20.13 12.64
CA LEU A 35 6.44 20.43 11.85
C LEU A 35 6.34 21.84 11.23
N THR A 36 7.48 22.42 10.88
CA THR A 36 7.60 23.69 10.18
C THR A 36 8.71 23.64 9.13
N ASP A 37 8.54 24.42 8.07
CA ASP A 37 9.58 24.75 7.09
C ASP A 37 10.06 26.21 7.22
N GLY A 38 9.65 26.90 8.29
CA GLY A 38 9.89 28.33 8.53
C GLY A 38 8.76 29.24 8.04
N GLU A 39 7.90 28.78 7.13
CA GLU A 39 6.80 29.55 6.56
C GLU A 39 5.42 28.97 6.90
N SER A 40 5.30 27.65 6.83
CA SER A 40 4.08 26.88 7.04
C SER A 40 4.21 25.90 8.19
N LEU A 41 3.09 25.66 8.87
CA LEU A 41 2.95 24.63 9.89
C LEU A 41 2.23 23.40 9.33
N TRP A 42 2.68 22.23 9.77
CA TRP A 42 2.29 20.93 9.25
C TRP A 42 1.98 19.96 10.40
N PRO A 43 0.74 19.44 10.52
CA PRO A 43 0.42 18.44 11.54
C PRO A 43 1.22 17.15 11.36
N CYS A 44 1.62 16.51 12.47
CA CYS A 44 2.24 15.20 12.48
C CYS A 44 1.65 14.37 13.64
N LEU A 45 0.62 13.57 13.33
CA LEU A 45 -0.08 12.71 14.29
C LEU A 45 0.26 11.24 14.02
N ASP A 46 0.40 10.45 15.08
CA ASP A 46 0.79 9.03 15.03
C ASP A 46 2.07 8.75 14.21
N GLY A 47 2.98 9.72 14.20
CA GLY A 47 4.23 9.66 13.44
C GLY A 47 4.03 9.76 11.92
N ILE A 48 2.91 10.33 11.47
CA ILE A 48 2.57 10.55 10.06
C ILE A 48 2.51 12.06 9.80
N PRO A 49 3.52 12.65 9.13
CA PRO A 49 3.45 14.03 8.66
C PRO A 49 2.34 14.20 7.63
N TYR A 50 1.47 15.20 7.85
CA TYR A 50 0.44 15.62 6.92
C TYR A 50 0.95 16.81 6.10
N LEU A 51 1.47 16.52 4.90
CA LEU A 51 2.13 17.45 3.98
C LEU A 51 1.30 17.71 2.72
N ARG A 52 -0.04 17.62 2.81
CA ARG A 52 -0.94 18.00 1.71
C ARG A 52 -1.02 19.51 1.56
N THR A 53 -0.72 19.99 0.37
CA THR A 53 -0.97 21.37 -0.07
C THR A 53 -2.46 21.56 -0.41
N GLY A 54 -2.93 22.81 -0.48
CA GLY A 54 -4.33 23.13 -0.81
C GLY A 54 -5.36 22.70 0.26
N ARG A 55 -4.89 22.51 1.51
CA ARG A 55 -5.70 22.07 2.67
C ARG A 55 -5.50 22.99 3.88
N ASP A 56 -5.25 24.28 3.66
CA ASP A 56 -4.84 25.25 4.70
C ASP A 56 -5.82 25.32 5.88
N LEU A 57 -7.12 25.37 5.61
CA LEU A 57 -8.14 25.43 6.66
C LEU A 57 -8.16 24.16 7.52
N LEU A 58 -8.00 22.99 6.91
CA LEU A 58 -7.93 21.72 7.63
C LEU A 58 -6.65 21.66 8.48
N ARG A 59 -5.49 22.07 7.92
CA ARG A 59 -4.23 22.13 8.65
C ARG A 59 -4.34 23.06 9.86
N ALA A 60 -4.84 24.27 9.68
CA ALA A 60 -5.01 25.25 10.76
C ALA A 60 -5.89 24.70 11.88
N ARG A 61 -7.07 24.15 11.55
CA ARG A 61 -7.98 23.56 12.55
C ARG A 61 -7.37 22.36 13.28
N THR A 62 -6.55 21.58 12.60
CA THR A 62 -5.85 20.43 13.21
C THR A 62 -4.78 20.92 14.19
N ILE A 63 -4.00 21.93 13.81
CA ILE A 63 -2.99 22.55 14.69
C ILE A 63 -3.65 23.20 15.92
N ASP A 64 -4.78 23.89 15.73
CA ASP A 64 -5.53 24.48 16.85
C ASP A 64 -6.00 23.40 17.84
N ALA A 65 -6.48 22.25 17.34
CA ALA A 65 -6.85 21.12 18.18
C ALA A 65 -5.63 20.51 18.92
N ILE A 66 -4.48 20.40 18.25
CA ILE A 66 -3.21 19.96 18.86
C ILE A 66 -2.82 20.91 20.01
N ARG A 67 -2.84 22.22 19.77
CA ARG A 67 -2.49 23.25 20.76
C ARG A 67 -3.47 23.31 21.94
N ALA A 68 -4.73 22.93 21.71
CA ALA A 68 -5.72 22.76 22.76
C ALA A 68 -5.56 21.44 23.55
N GLY A 69 -4.64 20.55 23.14
CA GLY A 69 -4.42 19.25 23.77
C GLY A 69 -5.45 18.17 23.38
N ASP A 70 -6.32 18.45 22.40
CA ASP A 70 -7.37 17.54 21.94
C ASP A 70 -6.88 16.74 20.72
N LEU A 71 -6.00 15.77 20.99
CA LEU A 71 -5.38 14.93 19.95
C LEU A 71 -6.40 14.02 19.24
N ASP A 72 -7.48 13.63 19.92
CA ASP A 72 -8.55 12.82 19.31
C ASP A 72 -9.29 13.61 18.25
N ARG A 73 -9.64 14.85 18.56
CA ARG A 73 -10.22 15.76 17.58
C ARG A 73 -9.26 16.08 16.44
N ALA A 74 -7.98 16.33 16.75
CA ALA A 74 -6.97 16.59 15.73
C ALA A 74 -6.85 15.41 14.76
N LEU A 75 -6.79 14.19 15.28
CA LEU A 75 -6.75 12.97 14.47
C LEU A 75 -8.05 12.79 13.66
N ALA A 76 -9.22 12.95 14.28
CA ALA A 76 -10.51 12.83 13.61
C ALA A 76 -10.65 13.79 12.43
N LEU A 77 -10.14 15.02 12.54
CA LEU A 77 -10.11 15.99 11.44
C LEU A 77 -9.35 15.45 10.23
N LEU A 78 -8.14 14.89 10.43
CA LEU A 78 -7.35 14.31 9.34
C LEU A 78 -7.97 13.00 8.81
N LEU A 79 -8.57 12.17 9.67
CA LEU A 79 -9.28 10.96 9.25
C LEU A 79 -10.52 11.26 8.39
N CYS A 80 -11.10 12.45 8.51
CA CYS A 80 -12.21 12.90 7.67
C CYS A 80 -11.76 13.42 6.31
N ASP A 81 -10.48 13.69 6.11
CA ASP A 81 -9.97 14.19 4.83
C ASP A 81 -10.16 13.15 3.72
N ARG A 82 -10.44 13.63 2.51
CA ARG A 82 -10.74 12.81 1.34
C ARG A 82 -9.90 13.23 0.16
N LYS A 83 -9.77 12.34 -0.82
CA LYS A 83 -9.05 12.63 -2.07
C LYS A 83 -9.62 13.89 -2.72
N ASP A 84 -10.95 13.96 -2.85
CA ASP A 84 -11.72 15.03 -3.46
C ASP A 84 -13.18 15.01 -2.93
N ASP A 85 -14.00 15.94 -3.41
CA ASP A 85 -15.38 16.13 -2.98
C ASP A 85 -16.36 15.09 -3.55
N THR A 86 -15.90 14.18 -4.42
CA THR A 86 -16.74 13.09 -4.94
C THR A 86 -16.91 11.95 -3.94
N VAL A 87 -16.02 11.88 -2.95
CA VAL A 87 -16.11 10.91 -1.86
C VAL A 87 -16.76 11.56 -0.65
N PRO A 88 -17.89 11.04 -0.14
CA PRO A 88 -18.51 11.57 1.06
C PRO A 88 -17.52 11.62 2.23
N ALA A 89 -17.54 12.74 2.96
CA ALA A 89 -16.79 12.87 4.20
C ALA A 89 -17.27 11.84 5.22
N ALA A 90 -16.36 11.38 6.08
CA ALA A 90 -16.74 10.58 7.24
C ALA A 90 -17.69 11.38 8.14
N ASP A 91 -18.62 10.68 8.79
CA ASP A 91 -19.38 11.27 9.89
C ASP A 91 -18.40 11.69 11.02
N PRO A 92 -18.39 12.96 11.45
CA PRO A 92 -17.42 13.45 12.44
C PRO A 92 -17.50 12.74 13.79
N VAL A 93 -18.69 12.28 14.21
CA VAL A 93 -18.86 11.54 15.48
C VAL A 93 -18.20 10.17 15.36
N SER A 94 -18.43 9.49 14.25
CA SER A 94 -17.82 8.19 13.95
C SER A 94 -16.30 8.31 13.79
N ALA A 95 -15.79 9.35 13.12
CA ALA A 95 -14.37 9.62 13.02
C ALA A 95 -13.72 9.90 14.39
N LEU A 96 -14.41 10.60 15.29
CA LEU A 96 -13.95 10.82 16.66
C LEU A 96 -13.91 9.51 17.46
N ALA A 97 -14.91 8.63 17.28
CA ALA A 97 -14.91 7.32 17.91
C ALA A 97 -13.77 6.42 17.40
N VAL A 98 -13.49 6.45 16.09
CA VAL A 98 -12.34 5.74 15.49
C VAL A 98 -11.03 6.30 16.01
N ALA A 99 -10.89 7.63 16.04
CA ALA A 99 -9.72 8.30 16.61
C ALA A 99 -9.53 7.87 18.08
N ALA A 100 -10.58 7.90 18.90
CA ALA A 100 -10.56 7.52 20.32
C ALA A 100 -10.11 6.07 20.56
N GLY A 101 -10.39 5.15 19.63
CA GLY A 101 -9.77 3.82 19.64
C GLY A 101 -10.59 2.74 18.94
N ALA A 102 -10.42 2.61 17.62
CA ALA A 102 -10.90 1.44 16.89
C ALA A 102 -10.10 0.17 17.28
N THR A 103 -10.81 -0.93 17.47
CA THR A 103 -10.21 -2.21 17.89
C THR A 103 -9.68 -3.04 16.71
N THR A 104 -10.27 -2.89 15.53
CA THR A 104 -9.86 -3.59 14.30
C THR A 104 -9.85 -2.65 13.10
N ALA A 105 -9.05 -3.00 12.08
CA ALA A 105 -9.03 -2.26 10.81
C ALA A 105 -10.42 -2.25 10.16
N LYS A 106 -11.14 -3.39 10.21
CA LYS A 106 -12.53 -3.47 9.75
C LYS A 106 -13.43 -2.46 10.47
N ALA A 107 -13.41 -2.43 11.81
CA ALA A 107 -14.24 -1.49 12.58
C ALA A 107 -13.90 -0.02 12.27
N ALA A 108 -12.61 0.28 12.05
CA ALA A 108 -12.19 1.60 11.61
C ALA A 108 -12.72 1.96 10.20
N MET A 109 -12.59 1.05 9.23
CA MET A 109 -13.11 1.27 7.87
C MET A 109 -14.63 1.46 7.84
N ASP A 110 -15.35 0.67 8.64
CA ASP A 110 -16.80 0.78 8.81
C ASP A 110 -17.17 2.15 9.40
N GLY A 111 -16.52 2.56 10.49
CA GLY A 111 -16.76 3.85 11.15
C GLY A 111 -16.36 5.07 10.31
N LEU A 112 -15.35 4.93 9.44
CA LEU A 112 -14.93 5.99 8.52
C LEU A 112 -15.71 5.99 7.19
N GLY A 113 -16.62 5.04 6.99
CA GLY A 113 -17.49 5.01 5.81
C GLY A 113 -16.76 4.71 4.50
N TYR A 114 -15.83 3.74 4.49
CA TYR A 114 -15.04 3.40 3.30
C TYR A 114 -15.88 2.85 2.13
N GLY A 115 -17.11 2.39 2.40
CA GLY A 115 -18.02 1.89 1.39
C GLY A 115 -17.39 0.79 0.53
N GLY A 116 -17.49 0.91 -0.79
CA GLY A 116 -16.96 -0.07 -1.75
C GLY A 116 -15.42 -0.18 -1.79
N LEU A 117 -14.68 0.65 -1.05
CA LEU A 117 -13.22 0.50 -0.89
C LEU A 117 -12.85 -0.46 0.25
N ALA A 118 -13.73 -0.65 1.25
CA ALA A 118 -13.44 -1.53 2.38
C ALA A 118 -13.16 -2.98 1.94
N PRO A 119 -13.95 -3.60 1.04
CA PRO A 119 -13.67 -4.95 0.54
C PRO A 119 -12.29 -5.06 -0.13
N TYR A 120 -11.87 -4.02 -0.85
CA TYR A 120 -10.57 -4.00 -1.50
C TYR A 120 -9.44 -4.15 -0.47
N PHE A 121 -9.42 -3.34 0.59
CA PHE A 121 -8.38 -3.46 1.61
C PHE A 121 -8.52 -4.73 2.46
N LEU A 122 -9.73 -5.09 2.92
CA LEU A 122 -9.91 -6.23 3.82
C LEU A 122 -9.48 -7.56 3.19
N HIS A 123 -9.65 -7.70 1.87
CA HIS A 123 -9.36 -8.94 1.15
C HIS A 123 -8.09 -8.88 0.30
N ARG A 124 -7.31 -7.79 0.37
CA ARG A 124 -6.13 -7.57 -0.47
C ARG A 124 -5.08 -8.69 -0.38
N TRP A 125 -4.97 -9.34 0.76
CA TRP A 125 -4.03 -10.45 1.05
C TRP A 125 -4.13 -11.66 0.10
N CYS A 126 -5.24 -11.79 -0.62
CA CYS A 126 -5.44 -12.85 -1.62
C CYS A 126 -5.67 -12.32 -3.03
N GLN A 127 -5.71 -11.00 -3.23
CA GLN A 127 -6.00 -10.41 -4.52
C GLN A 127 -4.84 -10.63 -5.51
N PRO A 128 -5.14 -10.85 -6.80
CA PRO A 128 -4.14 -11.01 -7.84
C PRO A 128 -3.13 -9.86 -7.88
N THR A 129 -3.61 -8.63 -7.73
CA THR A 129 -2.80 -7.42 -7.81
C THR A 129 -1.82 -7.32 -6.63
N TYR A 130 -2.19 -7.78 -5.43
CA TYR A 130 -1.23 -7.88 -4.33
C TYR A 130 -0.12 -8.88 -4.66
N LEU A 131 -0.46 -10.02 -5.25
CA LEU A 131 0.51 -11.05 -5.64
C LEU A 131 1.44 -10.57 -6.75
N SER A 132 0.93 -9.87 -7.76
CA SER A 132 1.75 -9.33 -8.83
C SER A 132 2.75 -8.29 -8.32
N GLY A 133 2.32 -7.42 -7.39
CA GLY A 133 3.20 -6.47 -6.71
C GLY A 133 4.34 -7.14 -5.93
N LEU A 134 4.04 -8.22 -5.20
CA LEU A 134 5.08 -9.00 -4.51
C LEU A 134 6.06 -9.66 -5.49
N ALA A 135 5.57 -10.23 -6.60
CA ALA A 135 6.43 -10.86 -7.61
C ALA A 135 7.36 -9.84 -8.26
N LEU A 136 6.84 -8.64 -8.56
CA LEU A 136 7.59 -7.54 -9.15
C LEU A 136 8.70 -7.05 -8.21
N LEU A 137 8.38 -6.90 -6.92
CA LEU A 137 9.37 -6.56 -5.88
C LEU A 137 10.45 -7.65 -5.72
N ASP A 138 10.07 -8.93 -5.73
CA ASP A 138 10.99 -10.07 -5.65
C ASP A 138 11.92 -10.17 -6.86
N ALA A 139 11.45 -9.78 -8.04
CA ALA A 139 12.24 -9.84 -9.26
C ALA A 139 13.29 -8.72 -9.35
N HIS A 140 13.03 -7.55 -8.74
CA HIS A 140 13.77 -6.32 -9.08
C HIS A 140 14.34 -5.53 -7.91
N VAL A 141 13.87 -5.72 -6.68
CA VAL A 141 14.36 -4.91 -5.55
C VAL A 141 15.29 -5.74 -4.66
N PRO A 142 16.56 -5.33 -4.51
CA PRO A 142 17.51 -6.01 -3.63
C PRO A 142 17.04 -6.05 -2.18
N THR A 143 17.39 -7.14 -1.48
CA THR A 143 17.14 -7.25 -0.04
C THR A 143 17.86 -6.15 0.73
N GLY A 144 17.21 -5.61 1.76
CA GLY A 144 17.77 -4.54 2.60
C GLY A 144 17.66 -3.13 2.02
N ALA A 145 17.25 -2.98 0.76
CA ALA A 145 16.98 -1.66 0.20
C ALA A 145 15.80 -0.98 0.92
N THR A 146 15.91 0.33 1.14
CA THR A 146 14.76 1.15 1.55
C THR A 146 13.80 1.26 0.37
N LEU A 147 12.59 0.71 0.52
CA LEU A 147 11.53 0.82 -0.48
C LEU A 147 10.72 2.10 -0.24
N PHE A 148 10.49 2.89 -1.28
CA PHE A 148 9.47 3.93 -1.28
C PHE A 148 8.25 3.49 -2.11
N GLU A 149 7.05 3.53 -1.52
CA GLU A 149 5.79 3.25 -2.21
C GLU A 149 4.88 4.49 -2.26
N ILE A 150 4.52 4.94 -3.47
CA ILE A 150 3.53 5.99 -3.70
C ILE A 150 2.14 5.39 -3.92
N GLY A 151 1.15 5.90 -3.19
CA GLY A 151 -0.20 5.33 -3.16
C GLY A 151 -0.25 3.98 -2.44
N CYS A 152 0.41 3.87 -1.28
CA CYS A 152 0.56 2.60 -0.56
C CYS A 152 -0.74 2.12 0.13
N GLY A 153 -1.79 2.94 0.15
CA GLY A 153 -3.05 2.62 0.79
C GLY A 153 -2.87 2.24 2.26
N ALA A 154 -3.47 1.12 2.66
CA ALA A 154 -3.34 0.57 4.01
C ALA A 154 -2.02 -0.19 4.28
N GLY A 155 -1.02 -0.11 3.39
CA GLY A 155 0.35 -0.58 3.65
C GLY A 155 0.57 -2.09 3.51
N HIS A 156 -0.21 -2.78 2.67
CA HIS A 156 -0.13 -4.23 2.51
C HIS A 156 1.25 -4.70 1.99
N LEU A 157 1.76 -4.05 0.95
CA LEU A 157 3.09 -4.35 0.40
C LEU A 157 4.18 -3.89 1.37
N LEU A 158 4.01 -2.72 2.00
CA LEU A 158 4.92 -2.22 3.04
C LEU A 158 5.12 -3.23 4.18
N ARG A 159 4.04 -3.80 4.73
CA ARG A 159 4.13 -4.81 5.81
C ARG A 159 4.99 -5.99 5.37
N THR A 160 4.69 -6.56 4.21
CA THR A 160 5.43 -7.72 3.71
C THR A 160 6.89 -7.39 3.43
N TRP A 161 7.17 -6.18 2.93
CA TRP A 161 8.55 -5.70 2.73
C TRP A 161 9.30 -5.51 4.05
N THR A 162 8.71 -4.82 5.02
CA THR A 162 9.35 -4.55 6.32
C THR A 162 9.60 -5.81 7.14
N ASP A 163 8.72 -6.80 7.02
CA ASP A 163 8.85 -8.05 7.77
C ASP A 163 9.94 -8.96 7.19
N ARG A 164 10.30 -8.80 5.91
CA ARG A 164 11.05 -9.82 5.16
C ARG A 164 12.26 -9.32 4.38
N SER A 165 12.35 -8.03 4.09
CA SER A 165 13.34 -7.50 3.16
C SER A 165 14.11 -6.30 3.70
N GLY A 166 13.43 -5.22 4.09
CA GLY A 166 14.12 -4.00 4.50
C GLY A 166 13.20 -2.87 4.95
N PRO A 167 13.75 -1.68 5.23
CA PRO A 167 12.96 -0.51 5.61
C PRO A 167 12.00 -0.08 4.50
N ALA A 168 10.91 0.58 4.86
CA ALA A 168 9.96 1.12 3.89
C ALA A 168 9.47 2.52 4.26
N ILE A 169 9.25 3.32 3.23
CA ILE A 169 8.58 4.63 3.26
C ILE A 169 7.31 4.50 2.42
N GLY A 170 6.15 4.70 3.02
CA GLY A 170 4.86 4.72 2.35
C GLY A 170 4.31 6.12 2.24
N SER A 171 3.59 6.39 1.16
CA SER A 171 2.84 7.62 1.01
C SER A 171 1.50 7.40 0.34
N ASP A 172 0.54 8.24 0.69
CA ASP A 172 -0.80 8.23 0.12
C ASP A 172 -1.39 9.64 0.25
N LEU A 173 -2.31 9.98 -0.64
CA LEU A 173 -3.06 11.24 -0.57
C LEU A 173 -4.07 11.23 0.59
N VAL A 174 -4.58 10.06 0.97
CA VAL A 174 -5.65 9.93 1.96
C VAL A 174 -5.05 9.53 3.30
N PHE A 175 -5.03 10.47 4.26
CA PHE A 175 -4.43 10.26 5.58
C PHE A 175 -5.00 9.04 6.31
N SER A 176 -6.30 8.76 6.19
CA SER A 176 -6.90 7.60 6.84
C SER A 176 -6.35 6.26 6.35
N HIS A 177 -5.86 6.17 5.10
CA HIS A 177 -5.20 4.96 4.60
C HIS A 177 -3.87 4.73 5.34
N LEU A 178 -3.06 5.78 5.46
CA LEU A 178 -1.79 5.73 6.18
C LEU A 178 -1.99 5.46 7.68
N TRP A 179 -3.05 6.00 8.27
CA TRP A 179 -3.39 5.71 9.65
C TRP A 179 -3.77 4.23 9.85
N LEU A 180 -4.52 3.61 8.92
CA LEU A 180 -4.76 2.17 8.94
C LEU A 180 -3.45 1.38 8.80
N ALA A 181 -2.54 1.82 7.93
CA ALA A 181 -1.23 1.22 7.77
C ALA A 181 -0.44 1.26 9.09
N ARG A 182 -0.30 2.45 9.71
CA ARG A 182 0.38 2.64 11.00
C ARG A 182 -0.21 1.78 12.11
N THR A 183 -1.54 1.75 12.19
CA THR A 183 -2.25 1.20 13.35
C THR A 183 -2.39 -0.31 13.27
N PHE A 184 -2.65 -0.85 12.07
CA PHE A 184 -3.08 -2.24 11.93
C PHE A 184 -2.23 -3.09 10.99
N CYS A 185 -1.49 -2.51 10.03
CA CYS A 185 -0.87 -3.29 8.95
C CYS A 185 0.67 -3.28 9.01
N ALA A 186 1.26 -2.11 8.82
CA ALA A 186 2.70 -1.87 8.66
C ALA A 186 3.20 -0.87 9.72
N PRO A 187 3.12 -1.19 11.03
CA PRO A 187 3.44 -0.26 12.11
C PRO A 187 4.91 0.17 12.15
N THR A 188 5.80 -0.53 11.43
CA THR A 188 7.24 -0.23 11.35
C THR A 188 7.62 0.61 10.14
N ALA A 189 6.72 0.78 9.16
CA ALA A 189 6.98 1.62 7.99
C ALA A 189 7.01 3.11 8.37
N HIS A 190 7.83 3.89 7.70
CA HIS A 190 7.74 5.35 7.72
C HIS A 190 6.60 5.79 6.79
N LEU A 191 5.78 6.75 7.19
CA LEU A 191 4.59 7.12 6.43
C LEU A 191 4.49 8.64 6.32
N VAL A 192 4.11 9.15 5.15
CA VAL A 192 3.92 10.58 4.89
C VAL A 192 2.73 10.82 3.98
N CYS A 193 1.83 11.72 4.38
CA CYS A 193 0.64 12.08 3.61
C CYS A 193 0.93 13.28 2.73
N PHE A 194 0.82 13.16 1.40
CA PHE A 194 0.99 14.27 0.48
C PHE A 194 0.29 14.01 -0.86
N ASP A 195 0.17 15.07 -1.67
CA ASP A 195 -0.40 14.97 -3.01
C ASP A 195 0.71 14.75 -4.06
N ALA A 196 0.65 13.62 -4.76
CA ALA A 196 1.64 13.23 -5.75
C ALA A 196 1.59 14.08 -7.03
N GLU A 197 0.54 14.87 -7.24
CA GLU A 197 0.50 15.86 -8.33
C GLU A 197 1.40 17.08 -8.03
N GLY A 198 1.86 17.23 -6.78
CA GLY A 198 2.87 18.21 -6.37
C GLY A 198 4.25 17.59 -6.16
N ALA A 199 5.21 18.41 -5.71
CA ALA A 199 6.56 17.93 -5.38
C ALA A 199 6.52 16.90 -4.24
N PHE A 200 7.28 15.81 -4.37
CA PHE A 200 7.34 14.78 -3.34
C PHE A 200 8.18 15.32 -2.17
N PRO A 201 7.66 15.28 -0.93
CA PRO A 201 8.32 15.84 0.24
C PRO A 201 9.45 14.93 0.76
N LEU A 202 10.28 14.40 -0.13
CA LEU A 202 11.39 13.50 0.13
C LEU A 202 12.66 14.04 -0.53
N ALA A 203 13.79 13.85 0.13
CA ALA A 203 15.11 14.16 -0.41
C ALA A 203 15.45 13.29 -1.64
N ASP A 204 16.36 13.78 -2.47
CA ASP A 204 16.93 13.01 -3.57
C ASP A 204 17.63 11.75 -3.03
N GLY A 205 17.38 10.60 -3.65
CA GLY A 205 17.93 9.33 -3.21
C GLY A 205 17.51 8.89 -1.80
N ALA A 206 16.38 9.40 -1.28
CA ALA A 206 15.86 9.00 0.02
C ALA A 206 15.51 7.50 0.11
N ALA A 207 15.32 6.83 -1.02
CA ALA A 207 15.05 5.40 -1.10
C ALA A 207 16.01 4.70 -2.06
N GLY A 208 16.24 3.41 -1.81
CA GLY A 208 17.03 2.54 -2.68
C GLY A 208 16.21 1.92 -3.81
N ALA A 209 14.88 2.05 -3.78
CA ALA A 209 13.96 1.69 -4.84
C ALA A 209 12.64 2.44 -4.66
N ALA A 210 11.91 2.66 -5.76
CA ALA A 210 10.58 3.25 -5.73
C ALA A 210 9.55 2.35 -6.43
N LEU A 211 8.33 2.35 -5.90
CA LEU A 211 7.19 1.56 -6.38
C LEU A 211 5.95 2.46 -6.47
N SER A 212 5.24 2.37 -7.59
CA SER A 212 3.84 2.79 -7.71
C SER A 212 3.04 1.59 -8.15
N HIS A 213 2.32 0.96 -7.23
CA HIS A 213 1.58 -0.27 -7.48
C HIS A 213 0.09 -0.04 -7.33
N ASP A 214 -0.69 -0.33 -8.37
CA ASP A 214 -2.14 -0.12 -8.38
C ASP A 214 -2.52 1.34 -8.06
N SER A 215 -1.65 2.28 -8.46
CA SER A 215 -1.80 3.72 -8.19
C SER A 215 -1.42 4.62 -9.37
N PHE A 216 -0.42 4.25 -10.17
CA PHE A 216 0.15 5.13 -11.21
C PHE A 216 -0.88 5.61 -12.26
N HIS A 217 -1.85 4.77 -12.59
CA HIS A 217 -2.88 5.10 -13.58
C HIS A 217 -3.87 6.16 -13.08
N TYR A 218 -3.91 6.48 -11.77
CA TYR A 218 -4.72 7.57 -11.23
C TYR A 218 -4.08 8.96 -11.38
N PHE A 219 -2.77 9.05 -11.57
CA PHE A 219 -2.09 10.35 -11.69
C PHE A 219 -2.35 11.00 -13.04
N ARG A 220 -2.58 12.30 -13.04
CA ARG A 220 -2.78 13.10 -14.25
C ARG A 220 -1.43 13.40 -14.89
N ASP A 221 -0.51 13.98 -14.13
CA ASP A 221 0.84 14.25 -14.61
C ASP A 221 1.80 13.07 -14.34
N LYS A 222 1.72 12.06 -15.21
CA LYS A 222 2.57 10.86 -15.13
C LYS A 222 4.05 11.16 -15.33
N GLN A 223 4.39 12.20 -16.09
CA GLN A 223 5.77 12.56 -16.35
C GLN A 223 6.41 13.16 -15.10
N HIS A 224 5.69 14.07 -14.43
CA HIS A 224 6.08 14.60 -13.13
C HIS A 224 6.26 13.50 -12.09
N VAL A 225 5.26 12.62 -11.92
CA VAL A 225 5.34 11.52 -10.95
C VAL A 225 6.51 10.58 -11.24
N LEU A 226 6.74 10.24 -12.51
CA LEU A 226 7.88 9.42 -12.89
C LEU A 226 9.22 10.10 -12.56
N ALA A 227 9.34 11.41 -12.84
CA ALA A 227 10.53 12.18 -12.52
C ALA A 227 10.80 12.20 -11.01
N GLU A 228 9.76 12.37 -10.19
CA GLU A 228 9.87 12.33 -8.74
C GLU A 228 10.24 10.94 -8.21
N LEU A 229 9.67 9.87 -8.77
CA LEU A 229 10.05 8.49 -8.42
C LEU A 229 11.52 8.22 -8.75
N LEU A 230 12.01 8.67 -9.90
CA LEU A 230 13.41 8.57 -10.31
C LEU A 230 14.34 9.38 -9.40
N ARG A 231 13.91 10.58 -8.98
CA ARG A 231 14.65 11.45 -8.06
C ARG A 231 14.76 10.82 -6.67
N VAL A 232 13.65 10.34 -6.13
CA VAL A 232 13.57 9.72 -4.80
C VAL A 232 14.32 8.39 -4.75
N SER A 233 14.28 7.58 -5.82
CA SER A 233 15.03 6.31 -5.89
C SER A 233 16.53 6.50 -6.18
N GLY A 234 16.97 7.70 -6.55
CA GLY A 234 18.37 8.01 -6.82
C GLY A 234 18.91 7.21 -8.00
N THR A 235 19.69 6.16 -7.75
CA THR A 235 20.17 5.20 -8.76
C THR A 235 19.41 3.87 -8.78
N GLY A 236 18.50 3.68 -7.83
CA GLY A 236 17.73 2.46 -7.64
C GLY A 236 16.60 2.27 -8.65
N PRO A 237 16.04 1.04 -8.70
CA PRO A 237 14.97 0.70 -9.62
C PRO A 237 13.69 1.50 -9.32
N VAL A 238 12.94 1.77 -10.38
CA VAL A 238 11.58 2.31 -10.33
C VAL A 238 10.63 1.29 -10.93
N LEU A 239 9.64 0.88 -10.15
CA LEU A 239 8.69 -0.16 -10.49
C LEU A 239 7.28 0.44 -10.58
N LEU A 240 6.59 0.17 -11.68
CA LEU A 240 5.18 0.50 -11.86
C LEU A 240 4.43 -0.81 -12.02
N GLY A 241 3.58 -1.15 -11.06
CA GLY A 241 2.84 -2.41 -11.07
C GLY A 241 1.34 -2.18 -11.19
N HIS A 242 0.65 -3.12 -11.84
CA HIS A 242 -0.80 -3.08 -12.06
C HIS A 242 -1.29 -1.71 -12.60
N VAL A 243 -0.74 -1.28 -13.74
CA VAL A 243 -1.22 -0.07 -14.43
C VAL A 243 -2.24 -0.45 -15.50
N HIS A 244 -3.40 0.19 -15.48
CA HIS A 244 -4.49 -0.10 -16.43
C HIS A 244 -4.12 0.29 -17.86
N ASN A 245 -4.44 -0.58 -18.82
CA ASN A 245 -4.32 -0.31 -20.25
C ASN A 245 -5.59 0.37 -20.77
N ALA A 246 -5.46 1.61 -21.27
CA ALA A 246 -6.61 2.38 -21.78
C ALA A 246 -7.34 1.74 -22.96
N SER A 247 -6.73 0.75 -23.63
CA SER A 247 -7.32 0.03 -24.76
C SER A 247 -8.19 -1.15 -24.33
N ARG A 248 -8.32 -1.39 -23.02
CA ARG A 248 -9.07 -2.50 -22.43
C ARG A 248 -10.07 -1.96 -21.41
N ASP A 249 -11.14 -2.71 -21.20
CA ASP A 249 -12.09 -2.38 -20.14
C ASP A 249 -11.43 -2.57 -18.78
N ASN A 250 -11.47 -1.52 -17.96
CA ASN A 250 -10.93 -1.53 -16.61
C ASN A 250 -11.96 -1.01 -15.63
N TYR A 251 -12.12 -1.72 -14.51
CA TYR A 251 -12.93 -1.23 -13.42
C TYR A 251 -12.17 -0.13 -12.69
N SER A 252 -12.79 1.04 -12.43
CA SER A 252 -12.11 2.19 -11.83
C SER A 252 -10.83 2.62 -12.60
N ALA A 253 -10.96 2.79 -13.91
CA ALA A 253 -9.82 2.97 -14.84
C ALA A 253 -8.84 4.10 -14.47
N GLY A 254 -9.29 5.15 -13.77
CA GLY A 254 -8.48 6.35 -13.51
C GLY A 254 -8.23 7.13 -14.80
N HIS A 255 -6.97 7.44 -15.06
CA HIS A 255 -6.48 8.12 -16.26
C HIS A 255 -5.45 7.23 -17.00
N PRO A 256 -5.83 6.03 -17.47
CA PRO A 256 -4.86 5.08 -18.03
C PRO A 256 -4.29 5.58 -19.36
N LEU A 257 -3.14 5.04 -19.75
CA LEU A 257 -2.60 5.21 -21.10
C LEU A 257 -2.68 3.91 -21.90
N PRO A 258 -2.71 3.95 -23.24
CA PRO A 258 -2.46 2.78 -24.06
C PRO A 258 -1.04 2.26 -23.84
N THR A 259 -0.80 0.96 -24.06
CA THR A 259 0.51 0.31 -23.92
C THR A 259 1.64 1.08 -24.60
N ASP A 260 1.48 1.46 -25.88
CA ASP A 260 2.52 2.17 -26.64
C ASP A 260 2.90 3.53 -26.01
N ALA A 261 1.94 4.22 -25.40
CA ALA A 261 2.19 5.50 -24.73
C ALA A 261 2.94 5.31 -23.40
N TYR A 262 2.65 4.22 -22.66
CA TYR A 262 3.49 3.85 -21.50
C TYR A 262 4.91 3.52 -21.92
N LEU A 263 5.10 2.71 -22.97
CA LEU A 263 6.43 2.35 -23.46
C LEU A 263 7.24 3.58 -23.89
N ALA A 264 6.60 4.52 -24.60
CA ALA A 264 7.24 5.77 -25.01
C ALA A 264 7.63 6.65 -23.82
N ALA A 265 6.77 6.74 -22.80
CA ALA A 265 7.02 7.58 -21.63
C ALA A 265 8.07 6.98 -20.68
N LEU A 266 8.07 5.66 -20.50
CA LEU A 266 8.87 4.96 -19.50
C LEU A 266 10.21 4.47 -20.04
N SER A 267 10.26 4.07 -21.32
CA SER A 267 11.39 3.32 -21.90
C SER A 267 11.88 2.19 -20.97
N PRO A 268 11.00 1.26 -20.56
CA PRO A 268 11.26 0.32 -19.47
C PRO A 268 12.29 -0.74 -19.86
N ASP A 269 13.08 -1.22 -18.89
CA ASP A 269 14.02 -2.33 -19.09
C ASP A 269 13.28 -3.67 -19.23
N ARG A 270 12.19 -3.82 -18.46
CA ARG A 270 11.38 -5.04 -18.38
C ARG A 270 9.90 -4.69 -18.38
N CYS A 271 9.13 -5.50 -19.09
CA CYS A 271 7.68 -5.38 -19.19
C CYS A 271 7.04 -6.71 -18.78
N TYR A 272 5.89 -6.64 -18.12
CA TYR A 272 5.14 -7.81 -17.69
C TYR A 272 3.65 -7.61 -17.91
N ASP A 273 2.99 -8.71 -18.23
CA ASP A 273 1.56 -8.86 -18.01
C ASP A 273 1.35 -9.10 -16.52
N ASP A 274 0.38 -8.42 -15.92
CA ASP A 274 0.05 -8.60 -14.51
C ASP A 274 -0.34 -10.05 -14.20
N GLU A 275 -0.96 -10.75 -15.15
CA GLU A 275 -1.33 -12.16 -15.03
C GLU A 275 -0.13 -13.08 -14.83
N VAL A 276 0.95 -12.82 -15.58
CA VAL A 276 2.20 -13.58 -15.48
C VAL A 276 2.87 -13.35 -14.12
N LEU A 277 2.79 -12.14 -13.57
CA LEU A 277 3.34 -11.82 -12.26
C LEU A 277 2.58 -12.53 -11.14
N THR A 278 1.24 -12.52 -11.18
CA THR A 278 0.42 -13.23 -10.20
C THR A 278 0.65 -14.74 -10.26
N ASP A 279 0.72 -15.35 -11.45
CA ASP A 279 1.05 -16.77 -11.58
C ASP A 279 2.44 -17.07 -11.00
N ALA A 280 3.43 -16.26 -11.33
CA ALA A 280 4.78 -16.39 -10.79
C ALA A 280 4.79 -16.32 -9.25
N ALA A 281 3.99 -15.44 -8.64
CA ALA A 281 3.84 -15.36 -7.19
C ALA A 281 3.16 -16.59 -6.58
N LEU A 282 2.14 -17.15 -7.22
CA LEU A 282 1.45 -18.36 -6.75
C LEU A 282 2.35 -19.60 -6.81
N GLN A 283 3.22 -19.64 -7.81
CA GLN A 283 4.14 -20.76 -8.07
C GLN A 283 5.55 -20.55 -7.48
N GLU A 284 5.79 -19.42 -6.79
CA GLU A 284 7.10 -19.03 -6.22
C GLU A 284 8.25 -19.05 -7.23
N ARG A 285 8.01 -18.58 -8.46
CA ARG A 285 8.98 -18.54 -9.57
C ARG A 285 9.39 -17.11 -9.90
N THR A 286 10.52 -16.97 -10.60
CA THR A 286 10.86 -15.71 -11.28
C THR A 286 9.87 -15.47 -12.43
N PRO A 287 9.21 -14.30 -12.50
CA PRO A 287 8.38 -13.95 -13.65
C PRO A 287 9.24 -13.76 -14.90
N ALA A 288 8.75 -14.22 -16.05
CA ALA A 288 9.42 -14.01 -17.32
C ALA A 288 8.97 -12.67 -17.93
N PRO A 289 9.88 -11.75 -18.25
CA PRO A 289 9.52 -10.51 -18.93
C PRO A 289 9.13 -10.81 -20.39
N VAL A 290 8.24 -9.99 -20.93
CA VAL A 290 7.82 -10.03 -22.34
C VAL A 290 8.28 -8.76 -23.06
N ARG A 291 8.20 -8.75 -24.39
CA ARG A 291 8.38 -7.50 -25.12
C ARG A 291 7.17 -6.59 -24.91
N GLY A 292 7.39 -5.28 -24.91
CA GLY A 292 6.34 -4.31 -24.67
C GLY A 292 5.18 -4.41 -25.68
N GLU A 293 5.46 -4.76 -26.94
CA GLU A 293 4.41 -4.85 -27.96
C GLU A 293 3.44 -6.02 -27.74
N GLU A 294 3.88 -7.05 -27.01
CA GLU A 294 3.07 -8.22 -26.65
C GLU A 294 1.99 -7.89 -25.59
N LEU A 295 2.12 -6.74 -24.93
CA LEU A 295 1.22 -6.29 -23.86
C LEU A 295 -0.02 -5.52 -24.34
N ARG A 296 -0.25 -5.41 -25.65
CA ARG A 296 -1.38 -4.62 -26.18
C ARG A 296 -2.74 -5.15 -25.77
N ASP A 297 -2.84 -6.47 -25.60
CA ASP A 297 -4.09 -7.15 -25.21
C ASP A 297 -4.22 -7.39 -23.69
N ALA A 298 -3.17 -7.09 -22.92
CA ALA A 298 -3.20 -7.21 -21.46
C ALA A 298 -4.06 -6.08 -20.85
N ALA A 299 -4.92 -6.43 -19.89
CA ALA A 299 -5.78 -5.46 -19.20
C ALA A 299 -5.00 -4.56 -18.24
N ALA A 300 -4.03 -5.16 -17.54
CA ALA A 300 -3.12 -4.47 -16.63
C ALA A 300 -1.67 -4.84 -16.94
N LEU A 301 -0.79 -3.86 -16.78
CA LEU A 301 0.62 -3.93 -17.18
C LEU A 301 1.50 -3.68 -15.97
N ALA A 302 2.73 -4.17 -16.03
CA ALA A 302 3.78 -3.77 -15.10
C ALA A 302 5.11 -3.52 -15.81
N PHE A 303 5.87 -2.57 -15.27
CA PHE A 303 7.11 -2.08 -15.84
C PHE A 303 8.18 -1.96 -14.76
N ALA A 304 9.41 -2.29 -15.15
CA ALA A 304 10.57 -2.05 -14.31
C ALA A 304 11.60 -1.23 -15.09
N CYS A 305 12.09 -0.16 -14.45
CA CYS A 305 13.09 0.76 -14.97
C CYS A 305 14.30 0.77 -14.04
N ARG A 306 15.50 0.96 -14.61
CA ARG A 306 16.78 1.05 -13.88
C ARG A 306 17.07 -0.19 -13.04
N THR A 307 16.77 -1.35 -13.61
CA THR A 307 17.00 -2.65 -12.95
C THR A 307 18.43 -3.13 -13.20
N SER A 308 19.11 -3.61 -12.16
CA SER A 308 20.29 -4.45 -12.31
C SER A 308 19.86 -5.91 -12.41
N GLY A 309 20.50 -6.71 -13.27
CA GLY A 309 20.09 -8.10 -13.55
C GLY A 309 20.19 -9.09 -12.39
N ASP A 310 20.62 -8.65 -11.19
CA ASP A 310 21.07 -9.50 -10.09
C ASP A 310 20.09 -9.57 -8.90
N ALA A 311 18.87 -9.01 -9.00
CA ALA A 311 17.98 -8.83 -7.85
C ALA A 311 16.98 -9.97 -7.56
N ALA A 312 16.88 -10.99 -8.42
CA ALA A 312 15.81 -11.99 -8.30
C ALA A 312 16.09 -13.06 -7.22
N VAL A 313 15.32 -13.05 -6.13
CA VAL A 313 15.24 -14.17 -5.18
C VAL A 313 13.78 -14.65 -5.09
N PRO A 314 13.39 -15.64 -5.92
CA PRO A 314 12.01 -16.12 -5.95
C PRO A 314 11.53 -16.61 -4.59
N GLY A 315 10.27 -16.32 -4.25
CA GLY A 315 9.67 -16.78 -3.00
C GLY A 315 10.06 -15.94 -1.78
N ARG A 316 10.97 -14.97 -1.91
CA ARG A 316 11.44 -14.16 -0.77
C ARG A 316 10.30 -13.37 -0.12
N LEU A 317 9.39 -12.78 -0.88
CA LEU A 317 8.23 -12.04 -0.38
C LEU A 317 6.92 -12.80 -0.57
N THR A 318 6.85 -13.72 -1.53
CA THR A 318 5.62 -14.47 -1.85
C THR A 318 5.45 -15.74 -1.03
N GLY A 319 6.56 -16.32 -0.53
CA GLY A 319 6.57 -17.60 0.18
C GLY A 319 6.07 -17.55 1.61
N VAL A 320 6.05 -18.70 2.28
CA VAL A 320 5.55 -18.84 3.65
C VAL A 320 6.57 -18.33 4.68
N VAL A 321 6.10 -17.62 5.71
CA VAL A 321 6.94 -17.19 6.83
C VAL A 321 6.88 -18.24 7.95
N PRO A 322 8.01 -18.90 8.30
CA PRO A 322 8.01 -19.95 9.31
C PRO A 322 7.50 -19.46 10.67
N GLY A 323 6.71 -20.30 11.35
CA GLY A 323 6.23 -20.01 12.71
C GLY A 323 5.05 -19.04 12.79
N ARG A 324 4.63 -18.40 11.69
CA ARG A 324 3.53 -17.42 11.70
C ARG A 324 2.17 -18.11 11.79
N PRO A 325 1.31 -17.72 12.75
CA PRO A 325 -0.08 -18.18 12.77
C PRO A 325 -0.84 -17.71 11.55
N LEU A 326 -1.48 -18.64 10.84
CA LEU A 326 -2.31 -18.35 9.67
C LEU A 326 -3.80 -18.44 10.01
N ARG A 327 -4.59 -17.62 9.30
CA ARG A 327 -6.06 -17.60 9.41
C ARG A 327 -6.69 -18.07 8.11
N LEU A 328 -7.90 -18.64 8.21
CA LEU A 328 -8.67 -18.98 7.01
C LEU A 328 -8.96 -17.69 6.23
N ASN A 329 -8.81 -17.74 4.90
CA ASN A 329 -9.18 -16.62 4.05
C ASN A 329 -10.64 -16.21 4.33
N PRO A 330 -10.92 -14.93 4.65
CA PRO A 330 -12.27 -14.47 5.01
C PRO A 330 -13.29 -14.57 3.86
N LEU A 331 -12.84 -14.81 2.62
CA LEU A 331 -13.71 -15.13 1.51
C LEU A 331 -14.25 -16.57 1.57
N LEU A 332 -13.63 -17.48 2.32
CA LEU A 332 -14.02 -18.89 2.35
C LEU A 332 -15.11 -19.18 3.38
N THR A 333 -16.19 -19.82 2.91
CA THR A 333 -17.25 -20.42 3.72
C THR A 333 -17.16 -21.95 3.68
N ASP A 334 -18.11 -22.65 4.31
CA ASP A 334 -18.17 -24.12 4.25
C ASP A 334 -18.55 -24.64 2.84
N THR A 335 -19.19 -23.82 2.00
CA THR A 335 -19.61 -24.18 0.64
C THR A 335 -18.72 -23.62 -0.46
N GLY A 336 -17.62 -22.95 -0.11
CA GLY A 336 -16.69 -22.30 -1.05
C GLY A 336 -16.59 -20.78 -0.86
N PRO A 337 -15.98 -20.07 -1.82
CA PRO A 337 -15.82 -18.63 -1.76
C PRO A 337 -17.15 -17.88 -1.74
N ARG A 338 -17.24 -16.82 -0.95
CA ARG A 338 -18.33 -15.85 -0.93
C ARG A 338 -17.75 -14.45 -1.14
N TRP A 339 -18.15 -13.82 -2.23
CA TRP A 339 -17.69 -12.48 -2.58
C TRP A 339 -18.40 -11.42 -1.72
N PRO A 340 -17.70 -10.35 -1.29
CA PRO A 340 -18.29 -9.29 -0.48
C PRO A 340 -19.40 -8.54 -1.21
N ASP A 341 -19.20 -8.30 -2.51
CA ASP A 341 -20.15 -7.67 -3.41
C ASP A 341 -19.90 -8.12 -4.87
N GLU A 342 -20.81 -7.73 -5.77
CA GLU A 342 -20.73 -8.07 -7.19
C GLU A 342 -19.55 -7.39 -7.89
N LYS A 343 -19.19 -6.17 -7.47
CA LYS A 343 -18.05 -5.44 -8.01
C LYS A 343 -16.78 -6.24 -7.81
N PHE A 344 -16.51 -6.66 -6.57
CA PHE A 344 -15.34 -7.45 -6.19
C PHE A 344 -15.27 -8.75 -6.99
N ALA A 345 -16.42 -9.43 -7.15
CA ALA A 345 -16.49 -10.67 -7.92
C ALA A 345 -16.08 -10.46 -9.39
N ARG A 346 -16.63 -9.45 -10.06
CA ARG A 346 -16.31 -9.16 -11.47
C ARG A 346 -14.85 -8.76 -11.65
N GLU A 347 -14.35 -7.87 -10.79
CA GLU A 347 -13.00 -7.33 -10.88
C GLU A 347 -11.91 -8.39 -10.66
N PHE A 348 -12.08 -9.24 -9.63
CA PHE A 348 -11.00 -10.13 -9.20
C PHE A 348 -11.19 -11.60 -9.55
N THR A 349 -12.30 -12.03 -10.16
CA THR A 349 -12.51 -13.47 -10.41
C THR A 349 -12.64 -13.85 -11.88
N ASP A 350 -13.02 -12.94 -12.78
CA ASP A 350 -13.21 -13.26 -14.19
C ASP A 350 -11.86 -13.52 -14.90
N GLY A 351 -10.84 -12.69 -14.64
CA GLY A 351 -9.47 -12.89 -15.16
C GLY A 351 -8.60 -13.83 -14.32
N TRP A 352 -9.08 -14.30 -13.17
CA TRP A 352 -8.24 -14.91 -12.13
C TRP A 352 -8.89 -16.16 -11.52
N PRO A 353 -8.89 -17.29 -12.25
CA PRO A 353 -9.69 -18.45 -11.88
C PRO A 353 -9.31 -19.07 -10.52
N TYR A 354 -8.06 -18.90 -10.06
CA TYR A 354 -7.60 -19.51 -8.80
C TYR A 354 -8.43 -19.10 -7.58
N LEU A 355 -9.04 -17.92 -7.58
CA LEU A 355 -9.91 -17.47 -6.49
C LEU A 355 -11.23 -18.26 -6.43
N ARG A 356 -11.76 -18.70 -7.58
CA ARG A 356 -12.98 -19.52 -7.64
C ARG A 356 -12.74 -20.93 -7.13
N ASP A 357 -11.52 -21.42 -7.31
CA ASP A 357 -11.10 -22.78 -6.97
C ASP A 357 -10.56 -22.90 -5.53
N LEU A 358 -10.69 -21.85 -4.72
CA LEU A 358 -10.31 -21.92 -3.31
C LEU A 358 -11.24 -22.89 -2.57
N THR A 359 -10.63 -23.88 -1.92
CA THR A 359 -11.35 -24.87 -1.12
C THR A 359 -10.90 -24.82 0.33
N ARG A 360 -11.85 -25.04 1.24
CA ARG A 360 -11.56 -25.06 2.66
C ARG A 360 -10.62 -26.23 2.99
N PRO A 361 -9.57 -26.00 3.81
CA PRO A 361 -8.66 -27.07 4.19
C PRO A 361 -9.29 -28.01 5.23
N PRO A 362 -8.77 -29.24 5.39
CA PRO A 362 -9.15 -30.11 6.50
C PRO A 362 -9.01 -29.41 7.86
N ARG A 363 -9.84 -29.79 8.84
CA ARG A 363 -9.82 -29.19 10.19
C ARG A 363 -8.46 -29.30 10.87
N ALA A 364 -7.75 -30.42 10.66
CA ALA A 364 -6.41 -30.64 11.19
C ALA A 364 -5.40 -29.62 10.64
N THR A 365 -5.39 -29.41 9.31
CA THR A 365 -4.52 -28.43 8.65
C THR A 365 -4.83 -26.99 9.08
N LEU A 366 -6.12 -26.65 9.25
CA LEU A 366 -6.51 -25.33 9.78
C LEU A 366 -6.02 -25.13 11.22
N ALA A 367 -6.10 -26.16 12.08
CA ALA A 367 -5.59 -26.10 13.44
C ALA A 367 -4.05 -25.95 13.46
N ALA A 368 -3.34 -26.70 12.61
CA ALA A 368 -1.89 -26.61 12.43
C ALA A 368 -1.46 -25.20 11.97
N GLY A 369 -2.15 -24.62 10.98
CA GLY A 369 -1.88 -23.26 10.52
C GLY A 369 -2.06 -22.21 11.63
N ARG A 370 -3.12 -22.34 12.44
CA ARG A 370 -3.35 -21.44 13.60
C ARG A 370 -2.30 -21.61 14.70
N ALA A 371 -1.75 -22.82 14.86
CA ALA A 371 -0.70 -23.11 15.83
C ALA A 371 0.70 -22.63 15.36
N GLY A 372 0.80 -22.02 14.18
CA GLY A 372 2.07 -21.50 13.66
C GLY A 372 2.96 -22.57 13.03
N LEU A 373 2.38 -23.67 12.53
CA LEU A 373 3.16 -24.71 11.83
C LEU A 373 3.52 -24.37 10.38
N ALA A 374 3.28 -23.12 9.96
CA ALA A 374 3.79 -22.57 8.71
C ALA A 374 5.32 -22.77 8.61
N GLY A 375 5.82 -23.22 7.46
CA GLY A 375 7.22 -23.55 7.19
C GLY A 375 7.69 -24.90 7.74
N SER A 376 6.85 -25.63 8.49
CA SER A 376 7.17 -26.98 9.00
C SER A 376 6.14 -28.05 8.62
N ASP A 377 4.91 -27.66 8.29
CA ASP A 377 3.85 -28.54 7.78
C ASP A 377 3.60 -28.29 6.27
N PRO A 378 3.92 -29.26 5.39
CA PRO A 378 3.76 -29.10 3.94
C PRO A 378 2.32 -28.82 3.47
N ASP A 379 1.32 -29.32 4.18
CA ASP A 379 -0.09 -29.09 3.83
C ASP A 379 -0.47 -27.64 4.16
N VAL A 380 -0.04 -27.14 5.33
CA VAL A 380 -0.23 -25.73 5.71
C VAL A 380 0.42 -24.82 4.67
N ASP A 381 1.64 -25.11 4.26
CA ASP A 381 2.38 -24.31 3.29
C ASP A 381 1.72 -24.32 1.91
N SER A 382 1.20 -25.47 1.48
CA SER A 382 0.43 -25.61 0.25
C SER A 382 -0.82 -24.73 0.25
N PHE A 383 -1.59 -24.72 1.34
CA PHE A 383 -2.77 -23.87 1.47
C PHE A 383 -2.43 -22.38 1.62
N ALA A 384 -1.28 -22.05 2.21
CA ALA A 384 -0.79 -20.67 2.30
C ALA A 384 -0.43 -20.11 0.92
N ARG A 385 0.34 -20.87 0.11
CA ARG A 385 0.68 -20.52 -1.28
C ARG A 385 -0.55 -20.24 -2.14
N ARG A 386 -1.56 -21.10 -2.01
CA ARG A 386 -2.86 -20.97 -2.71
C ARG A 386 -3.78 -19.89 -2.14
N ARG A 387 -3.33 -19.10 -1.14
CA ARG A 387 -4.12 -18.03 -0.49
C ARG A 387 -5.43 -18.52 0.16
N VAL A 388 -5.47 -19.78 0.57
CA VAL A 388 -6.55 -20.36 1.39
C VAL A 388 -6.32 -20.07 2.86
N LEU A 389 -5.05 -20.14 3.30
CA LEU A 389 -4.60 -19.67 4.60
C LEU A 389 -3.80 -18.38 4.42
N LEU A 390 -4.07 -17.37 5.24
CA LEU A 390 -3.49 -16.03 5.11
C LEU A 390 -2.80 -15.62 6.40
N ASP A 391 -1.65 -14.98 6.25
CA ASP A 391 -0.99 -14.23 7.31
C ASP A 391 -1.64 -12.83 7.38
N LEU A 392 -2.66 -12.71 8.22
CA LEU A 392 -3.37 -11.45 8.45
C LEU A 392 -2.79 -10.74 9.68
N PRO A 393 -2.75 -9.40 9.68
CA PRO A 393 -2.47 -8.67 10.91
C PRO A 393 -3.44 -9.04 12.04
N GLU A 394 -2.97 -9.01 13.28
CA GLU A 394 -3.69 -9.54 14.44
C GLU A 394 -5.09 -8.91 14.60
N SER A 395 -5.16 -7.59 14.47
CA SER A 395 -6.37 -6.75 14.60
C SER A 395 -6.95 -6.33 13.24
N TRP A 396 -6.87 -7.18 12.22
CA TRP A 396 -7.36 -6.84 10.89
C TRP A 396 -8.89 -6.91 10.75
N LEU A 397 -9.48 -8.03 11.14
CA LEU A 397 -10.91 -8.34 10.96
C LEU A 397 -11.72 -8.16 12.24
#